data_AF-A0A3A6NP32-F1
#
_entry.id   AF-A0A3A6NP32-F1
#
_cell.length_a   1.000
_cell.length_b   1.000
_cell.length_c   1.000
_cell.angle_alpha   90.00
_cell.angle_beta   90.00
_cell.angle_gamma   90.00
#
_symmetry.space_group_name_H-M   'P 1'
#
loop_
_entity.id
_entity.type
_entity.pdbx_description
1 polymer ?
#
loop_
_entity_poly.entity_id
_entity_poly.type
_entity_poly.pdbx_seq_one_letter_code
_entity_poly.pdbx_strand_id
1 'polypeptide(L)'
;MKWSNSLLKQWMRCNLYSWKEYLSMALYETIKYKVIEEEGSCEIREYEDILLASTKTKMNSSMDSGFGNVFNYISGNNKERQKISMTTPVVSYEEQDRLVTGFYVPS
;
A
#
# COMPACT_ATOMS: atom_id res chain seq x y z
N MET A 1 18.78 48.49 -7.16
CA MET A 1 17.40 48.08 -7.54
C MET A 1 17.13 46.71 -6.94
N LYS A 2 16.31 46.64 -5.90
CA LYS A 2 15.91 45.40 -5.23
C LYS A 2 14.71 44.85 -5.99
N TRP A 3 14.86 43.69 -6.64
CA TRP A 3 13.74 42.98 -7.23
C TRP A 3 13.16 41.96 -6.25
N SER A 4 11.82 41.96 -6.22
CA SER A 4 10.96 41.38 -5.20
C SER A 4 10.89 39.85 -5.27
N ASN A 5 11.06 39.21 -4.12
CA ASN A 5 11.06 37.76 -3.90
C ASN A 5 9.63 37.21 -3.70
N SER A 6 8.66 37.69 -4.47
CA SER A 6 7.23 37.42 -4.26
C SER A 6 6.67 36.29 -5.15
N LEU A 7 7.18 36.12 -6.38
CA LEU A 7 6.63 35.12 -7.32
C LEU A 7 7.15 33.70 -7.10
N LEU A 8 8.34 33.54 -6.52
CA LEU A 8 8.89 32.22 -6.15
C LEU A 8 8.21 31.60 -4.91
N LYS A 9 7.58 32.41 -4.07
CA LYS A 9 6.87 31.93 -2.87
C LYS A 9 5.42 31.51 -3.12
N GLN A 10 4.85 31.85 -4.28
CA GLN A 10 3.49 31.41 -4.64
C GLN A 10 3.49 29.99 -5.22
N TRP A 11 4.55 29.59 -5.93
CA TRP A 11 4.68 28.25 -6.51
C TRP A 11 5.03 27.16 -5.48
N MET A 12 5.74 27.49 -4.40
CA MET A 12 6.03 26.53 -3.32
C MET A 12 4.81 26.23 -2.41
N ARG A 13 3.72 27.00 -2.50
CA ARG A 13 2.54 26.81 -1.62
C ARG A 13 1.41 25.98 -2.25
N CYS A 14 1.46 25.65 -3.54
CA CYS A 14 0.42 24.83 -4.19
C CYS A 14 0.73 23.32 -4.23
N ASN A 15 1.93 22.86 -3.89
CA ASN A 15 2.28 21.43 -3.94
C ASN A 15 2.49 20.75 -2.58
N LEU A 16 2.29 21.47 -1.47
CA LEU A 16 2.54 20.94 -0.13
C LEU A 16 1.46 19.99 0.42
N TYR A 17 0.32 19.83 -0.28
CA TYR A 17 -0.76 18.94 0.15
C TYR A 17 -0.74 17.56 -0.51
N SER A 18 0.07 17.33 -1.55
CA SER A 18 0.14 16.02 -2.24
C SER A 18 1.37 15.18 -1.83
N TRP A 19 2.37 15.76 -1.18
CA TRP A 19 3.67 15.09 -0.97
C TRP A 19 3.75 14.28 0.33
N LYS A 20 2.81 14.45 1.27
CA LYS A 20 2.77 13.63 2.49
C LYS A 20 2.39 12.18 2.22
N GLU A 21 1.61 11.91 1.16
CA GLU A 21 1.18 10.56 0.82
C GLU A 21 2.29 9.77 0.11
N TYR A 22 3.06 10.42 -0.77
CA TYR A 22 4.18 9.80 -1.50
C TYR A 22 5.37 9.39 -0.62
N LEU A 23 5.66 10.11 0.46
CA LEU A 23 6.78 9.80 1.36
C LEU A 23 6.58 8.49 2.14
N SER A 24 5.35 8.03 2.30
CA SER A 24 5.05 6.76 3.00
C SER A 24 5.38 5.52 2.15
N MET A 25 5.29 5.64 0.82
CA MET A 25 5.54 4.55 -0.15
C MET A 25 7.04 4.26 -0.35
N ALA A 26 7.94 5.18 0.03
CA ALA A 26 9.38 5.02 -0.19
C ALA A 26 10.08 4.14 0.87
N LEU A 27 9.37 3.66 1.91
CA LEU A 27 9.96 2.87 3.00
C LEU A 27 9.87 1.36 2.81
N TYR A 28 8.93 0.88 1.98
CA TYR A 28 8.60 -0.53 1.87
C TYR A 28 8.69 -1.00 0.43
N GLU A 29 9.09 -2.26 0.24
CA GLU A 29 9.08 -2.88 -1.07
C GLU A 29 7.65 -2.86 -1.62
N THR A 30 7.50 -2.30 -2.81
CA THR A 30 6.22 -2.25 -3.52
C THR A 30 6.25 -3.26 -4.66
N ILE A 31 5.13 -3.96 -4.88
CA ILE A 31 5.01 -4.87 -6.02
C ILE A 31 5.31 -4.12 -7.31
N LYS A 32 6.12 -4.73 -8.17
CA LYS A 32 6.31 -4.23 -9.52
C LYS A 32 5.08 -4.55 -10.36
N TYR A 33 4.67 -3.58 -11.16
CA TYR A 33 3.60 -3.72 -12.12
C TYR A 33 3.92 -2.93 -13.37
N LYS A 34 3.27 -3.28 -14.47
CA LYS A 34 3.30 -2.55 -15.73
C LYS A 34 1.93 -1.94 -15.98
N VAL A 35 1.88 -0.64 -16.27
CA VAL A 35 0.64 -0.01 -16.74
C VAL A 35 0.43 -0.42 -18.20
N ILE A 36 -0.69 -1.09 -18.48
CA ILE A 36 -1.07 -1.50 -19.83
C ILE A 36 -1.84 -0.38 -20.51
N GLU A 37 -2.72 0.29 -19.77
CA GLU A 37 -3.61 1.31 -20.29
C GLU A 37 -3.99 2.33 -19.18
N GLU A 38 -4.20 3.58 -19.59
CA GLU A 38 -4.64 4.67 -18.72
C GLU A 38 -5.93 5.26 -19.27
N GLU A 39 -6.98 5.27 -18.45
CA GLU A 39 -8.29 5.83 -18.79
C GLU A 39 -8.68 6.91 -17.77
N GLY A 40 -8.36 8.17 -18.07
CA GLY A 40 -8.70 9.30 -17.20
C GLY A 40 -8.00 9.22 -15.85
N SER A 41 -8.74 8.87 -14.80
CA SER A 41 -8.22 8.71 -13.42
C SER A 41 -7.99 7.24 -13.02
N CYS A 42 -8.09 6.32 -13.98
CA CYS A 42 -7.96 4.88 -13.77
C CYS A 42 -6.76 4.33 -14.55
N GLU A 43 -6.12 3.30 -14.01
CA GLU A 43 -5.02 2.57 -14.64
C GLU A 43 -5.35 1.08 -14.69
N ILE A 44 -5.07 0.44 -15.82
CA ILE A 44 -5.07 -1.01 -15.97
C ILE A 44 -3.64 -1.50 -15.77
N ARG A 45 -3.43 -2.34 -14.75
CA ARG A 45 -2.11 -2.80 -14.32
C ARG A 45 -1.94 -4.31 -14.52
N GLU A 46 -0.81 -4.69 -15.10
CA GLU A 46 -0.31 -6.07 -15.19
C GLU A 46 0.64 -6.36 -14.03
N TYR A 47 0.44 -7.48 -13.36
CA TYR A 47 1.31 -7.99 -12.30
C TYR A 47 1.94 -9.31 -12.75
N GLU A 48 3.23 -9.48 -12.45
CA GLU A 48 3.91 -10.77 -12.61
C GLU A 48 3.44 -11.77 -11.53
N ASP A 49 3.87 -13.03 -11.64
CA ASP A 49 3.64 -14.04 -10.61
C ASP A 49 4.27 -13.61 -9.29
N ILE A 50 3.48 -13.71 -8.23
CA ILE A 50 3.76 -13.17 -6.89
C ILE A 50 3.50 -14.25 -5.84
N LEU A 51 4.26 -14.20 -4.74
CA LEU A 51 3.95 -14.98 -3.55
C LEU A 51 3.12 -14.14 -2.59
N LEU A 52 1.91 -14.61 -2.30
CA LEU A 52 0.98 -13.98 -1.38
C LEU A 52 0.83 -14.80 -0.10
N ALA A 53 1.18 -14.21 1.04
CA ALA A 53 0.84 -14.76 2.35
C ALA A 53 -0.48 -14.14 2.81
N SER A 54 -1.48 -14.98 3.13
CA SER A 54 -2.83 -14.51 3.45
C SER A 54 -3.47 -15.24 4.63
N THR A 55 -4.43 -14.56 5.24
CA THR A 55 -5.33 -15.10 6.26
C THR A 55 -6.75 -15.09 5.73
N LYS A 56 -7.53 -16.14 6.04
CA LYS A 56 -8.97 -16.19 5.76
C LYS A 56 -9.73 -16.08 7.08
N THR A 57 -10.54 -15.05 7.22
CA THR A 57 -11.40 -14.83 8.39
C THR A 57 -12.87 -14.84 7.97
N LYS A 58 -13.77 -15.08 8.94
CA LYS A 58 -15.20 -14.91 8.67
C LYS A 58 -15.48 -13.43 8.45
N MET A 59 -16.29 -13.11 7.44
CA MET A 59 -16.89 -11.79 7.33
C MET A 59 -17.64 -11.50 8.63
N ASN A 60 -17.36 -10.35 9.23
CA ASN A 60 -18.08 -9.86 10.40
C ASN A 60 -18.68 -8.49 10.07
N SER A 61 -19.75 -8.12 10.78
CA SER A 61 -20.44 -6.84 10.57
C SER A 61 -19.68 -5.64 11.14
N SER A 62 -18.60 -5.89 11.88
CA SER A 62 -17.66 -4.84 12.25
C SER A 62 -16.80 -4.56 11.02
N MET A 63 -16.39 -3.33 10.77
CA MET A 63 -15.58 -2.97 9.60
C MET A 63 -14.12 -3.49 9.70
N ASP A 64 -13.93 -4.74 10.08
CA ASP A 64 -12.62 -5.38 10.20
C ASP A 64 -12.07 -5.68 8.80
N SER A 65 -10.97 -5.02 8.44
CA SER A 65 -10.29 -5.20 7.17
C SER A 65 -9.39 -6.43 7.11
N GLY A 66 -9.27 -7.18 8.22
CA GLY A 66 -8.35 -8.30 8.38
C GLY A 66 -6.88 -7.89 8.51
N PHE A 67 -6.57 -6.59 8.38
CA PHE A 67 -5.21 -6.05 8.41
C PHE A 67 -4.46 -6.40 9.70
N GLY A 68 -5.14 -6.39 10.84
CA GLY A 68 -4.51 -6.72 12.12
C GLY A 68 -3.91 -8.13 12.15
N ASN A 69 -4.51 -9.08 11.45
CA ASN A 69 -4.02 -10.46 11.40
C ASN A 69 -2.70 -10.56 10.64
N VAL A 70 -2.64 -9.98 9.44
CA VAL A 70 -1.41 -9.96 8.64
C VAL A 70 -0.33 -9.10 9.31
N PHE A 71 -0.69 -7.95 9.88
CA PHE A 71 0.25 -7.08 10.59
C PHE A 71 0.90 -7.78 11.79
N ASN A 72 0.11 -8.52 12.59
CA ASN A 72 0.65 -9.30 13.70
C ASN A 72 1.62 -10.38 13.23
N TYR A 73 1.29 -11.09 12.15
CA TYR A 73 2.15 -12.11 11.56
C TYR A 73 3.50 -11.53 11.11
N ILE A 74 3.47 -10.43 10.36
CA ILE A 74 4.66 -9.72 9.87
C ILE A 74 5.50 -9.17 11.05
N SER A 75 4.84 -8.75 12.12
CA SER A 75 5.48 -8.19 13.32
C SER A 75 6.18 -9.23 14.22
N GLY A 76 6.10 -10.53 13.87
CA GLY A 76 6.76 -11.61 14.61
C GLY A 76 5.81 -12.58 15.30
N ASN A 77 4.49 -12.46 15.13
CA ASN A 77 3.55 -13.49 15.57
C ASN A 77 3.44 -14.63 14.54
N ASN A 78 4.59 -15.22 14.21
CA ASN A 78 4.71 -16.38 13.35
C ASN A 78 5.54 -17.45 14.06
N LYS A 79 5.56 -18.67 13.51
CA LYS A 79 6.19 -19.84 14.14
C LYS A 79 7.65 -19.60 14.52
N GLU A 80 8.37 -18.82 13.72
CA GLU A 80 9.80 -18.55 13.90
C GLU A 80 10.07 -17.34 14.80
N ARG A 81 9.03 -16.60 15.21
CA ARG A 81 9.12 -15.34 15.96
C ARG A 81 10.00 -14.29 15.28
N GLN A 82 9.99 -14.28 13.94
CA GLN A 82 10.81 -13.39 13.14
C GLN A 82 10.00 -12.25 12.56
N LYS A 83 10.57 -11.05 12.51
CA LYS A 83 9.96 -9.94 11.79
C LYS A 83 10.17 -10.14 10.30
N ILE A 84 9.10 -9.97 9.53
CA ILE A 84 9.13 -9.94 8.07
C ILE A 84 9.07 -8.46 7.64
N SER A 85 9.76 -8.09 6.57
CA SER A 85 9.64 -6.73 6.03
C SER A 85 8.22 -6.49 5.52
N MET A 86 7.62 -5.34 5.86
CA MET A 86 6.32 -4.96 5.28
C MET A 86 6.48 -4.65 3.79
N THR A 87 5.43 -4.93 3.03
CA THR A 87 5.32 -4.61 1.61
C THR A 87 4.05 -3.82 1.33
N THR A 88 4.02 -3.15 0.19
CA THR A 88 2.87 -2.39 -0.27
C THR A 88 2.40 -2.85 -1.65
N PRO A 89 1.08 -2.87 -1.92
CA PRO A 89 -0.05 -2.77 -1.00
C PRO A 89 -0.29 -4.02 -0.15
N VAL A 90 -1.17 -3.90 0.85
CA VAL A 90 -1.91 -5.04 1.43
C VAL A 90 -3.22 -5.19 0.66
N VAL A 91 -3.58 -6.41 0.30
CA VAL A 91 -4.82 -6.70 -0.44
C VAL A 91 -5.84 -7.37 0.48
N SER A 92 -7.10 -6.95 0.36
CA SER A 92 -8.24 -7.60 1.00
C SER A 92 -9.36 -7.79 -0.01
N TYR A 93 -9.93 -8.99 -0.06
CA TYR A 93 -11.06 -9.33 -0.94
C TYR A 93 -11.95 -10.40 -0.30
N GLU A 94 -13.17 -10.52 -0.81
CA GLU A 94 -14.11 -11.53 -0.36
C GLU A 94 -14.01 -12.81 -1.21
N GLU A 95 -13.99 -13.96 -0.55
CA GLU A 95 -14.00 -15.28 -1.17
C GLU A 95 -14.90 -16.21 -0.36
N GLN A 96 -16.01 -16.68 -0.94
CA GLN A 96 -16.93 -17.64 -0.29
C GLN A 96 -17.38 -17.20 1.13
N ASP A 97 -17.92 -15.98 1.26
CA ASP A 97 -18.34 -15.36 2.53
C ASP A 97 -17.20 -15.23 3.58
N ARG A 98 -15.95 -15.28 3.13
CA ARG A 98 -14.77 -15.07 3.96
C ARG A 98 -13.98 -13.87 3.47
N LEU A 99 -13.48 -13.10 4.42
CA LEU A 99 -12.52 -12.05 4.15
C LEU A 99 -11.14 -12.67 4.02
N VAL A 100 -10.52 -12.48 2.86
CA VAL A 100 -9.13 -12.86 2.59
C VAL A 100 -8.30 -11.59 2.63
N THR A 101 -7.31 -11.55 3.52
CA THR A 101 -6.37 -10.43 3.63
C THR A 101 -4.97 -10.96 3.52
N GLY A 102 -4.15 -10.33 2.67
CA GLY A 102 -2.80 -10.80 2.38
C GLY A 102 -1.83 -9.69 2.03
N PHE A 103 -0.56 -10.02 2.17
CA PHE A 103 0.56 -9.17 1.81
C PHE A 103 1.52 -9.96 0.91
N TYR A 104 2.32 -9.22 0.15
CA TYR A 104 3.30 -9.76 -0.76
C TYR A 104 4.53 -10.18 0.03
N VAL A 105 5.06 -11.37 -0.25
CA VAL A 105 6.28 -11.80 0.42
C VAL A 105 7.45 -10.98 -0.18
N PRO A 106 8.20 -10.23 0.64
CA PRO A 106 9.34 -9.44 0.16
C PRO A 106 10.44 -10.35 -0.40
N SER A 107 11.24 -9.81 -1.33
CA SER A 107 12.30 -10.54 -2.04
C SER A 107 13.65 -10.60 -1.32
#